data_AF-A0A4Q1KY53-F1
#
_entry.id   AF-A0A4Q1KY53-F1
#
_cell.length_a   1.000
_cell.length_b   1.000
_cell.length_c   1.000
_cell.angle_alpha   90.00
_cell.angle_beta   90.00
_cell.angle_gamma   90.00
#
_symmetry.space_group_name_H-M   'P 1'
#
loop_
_entity.id
_entity.type
_entity.pdbx_description
1 polymer ?
#
loop_
_entity_poly.entity_id
_entity_poly.type
_entity_poly.pdbx_seq_one_letter_code
_entity_poly.pdbx_strand_id
1 'polypeptide(L)'
;MKTAQTDLFNTLAIVISLTLAFSIPFELFLFSYAILGPLHYLTEINWLEKNDYFIPHKKIIYAFYLIAFLLSIPAFFHILQSYFELGNDTQAWIRKFGKNLGLYGLLFILFFAFSLTLFRSIKKITVFNLFLVLPLIILLPQFNFISTIVIYFLPTLIHVYVFTALFMLAGYFKNNSQLGLLNIILLGSVPVLISLSRVIPQEYIPSIYTQQSMQASNMLQLNAKIFNLFSNDNNVFTPLAPLALKIQIFVAFAYTYHYLNWFAKTSVIGWYKIINTKKWMIIVSLWIISIIIYAVDFKTGIHVLFFMSMLHVILEFPLNFKIVNDLIQSKFLRK
;
A
#
# COMPACT_ATOMS: atom_id res chain seq x y z
N MET A 1 28.27 2.39 -0.52
CA MET A 1 28.09 3.86 -0.44
C MET A 1 28.15 4.26 1.02
N LYS A 2 28.80 5.37 1.35
CA LYS A 2 28.78 5.94 2.71
C LYS A 2 27.37 6.49 2.99
N THR A 3 26.89 6.46 4.23
CA THR A 3 25.55 6.94 4.65
C THR A 3 25.16 8.29 4.02
N ALA A 4 26.12 9.22 3.92
CA ALA A 4 25.92 10.53 3.30
C ALA A 4 25.48 10.48 1.82
N GLN A 5 25.96 9.51 1.03
CA GLN A 5 25.56 9.37 -0.37
C GLN A 5 24.11 8.89 -0.51
N THR A 6 23.67 7.98 0.38
CA THR A 6 22.28 7.52 0.42
C THR A 6 21.35 8.64 0.87
N ASP A 7 21.76 9.42 1.86
CA ASP A 7 20.96 10.56 2.33
C ASP A 7 20.85 11.64 1.26
N LEU A 8 21.93 11.94 0.52
CA LEU A 8 21.89 12.87 -0.61
C LEU A 8 20.95 12.38 -1.72
N PHE A 9 20.98 11.08 -2.03
CA PHE A 9 20.04 10.50 -2.99
C PHE A 9 18.58 10.66 -2.52
N ASN A 10 18.30 10.44 -1.24
CA ASN A 10 16.96 10.68 -0.69
C ASN A 10 16.53 12.15 -0.82
N THR A 11 17.44 13.10 -0.56
CA THR A 11 17.15 14.52 -0.76
C THR A 11 16.74 14.79 -2.21
N LEU A 12 17.53 14.31 -3.16
CA LEU A 12 17.23 14.46 -4.60
C LEU A 12 15.92 13.76 -4.97
N ALA A 13 15.68 12.56 -4.46
CA ALA A 13 14.46 11.80 -4.73
C ALA A 13 13.21 12.52 -4.22
N ILE A 14 13.25 13.16 -3.03
CA ILE A 14 12.15 13.97 -2.51
C ILE A 14 11.89 15.15 -3.45
N VAL A 15 12.93 15.93 -3.77
CA VAL A 15 12.80 17.13 -4.60
C VAL A 15 12.28 16.79 -6.00
N ILE A 16 12.89 15.81 -6.67
CA ILE A 16 12.48 15.38 -8.02
C ILE A 16 11.05 14.83 -8.00
N SER A 17 10.70 13.98 -7.02
CA SER A 17 9.34 13.45 -6.91
C SER A 17 8.32 14.57 -6.73
N LEU A 18 8.64 15.60 -5.95
CA LEU A 18 7.74 16.73 -5.72
C LEU A 18 7.61 17.60 -6.96
N THR A 19 8.72 17.93 -7.63
CA THR A 19 8.70 18.71 -8.87
C THR A 19 7.91 18.01 -9.96
N LEU A 20 8.14 16.70 -10.16
CA LEU A 20 7.37 15.92 -11.14
C LEU A 20 5.90 15.82 -10.74
N ALA A 21 5.60 15.68 -9.44
CA ALA A 21 4.21 15.61 -8.97
C ALA A 21 3.45 16.91 -9.24
N PHE A 22 4.09 18.08 -9.13
CA PHE A 22 3.48 19.34 -9.56
C PHE A 22 3.35 19.47 -11.07
N SER A 23 4.20 18.79 -11.85
CA SER A 23 4.21 18.94 -13.31
C SER A 23 3.18 18.04 -14.00
N ILE A 24 3.09 16.77 -13.58
CA ILE A 24 2.32 15.72 -14.25
C ILE A 24 1.73 14.73 -13.23
N PRO A 25 0.87 15.17 -12.29
CA PRO A 25 0.49 14.36 -11.13
C PRO A 25 -0.29 13.08 -11.48
N PHE A 26 -1.07 13.08 -12.56
CA PHE A 26 -1.84 11.90 -12.96
C PHE A 26 -0.95 10.87 -13.66
N GLU A 27 -0.19 11.30 -14.66
CA GLU A 27 0.75 10.47 -15.42
C GLU A 27 1.86 9.94 -14.52
N LEU A 28 2.41 10.78 -13.63
CA LEU A 28 3.44 10.37 -12.67
C LEU A 28 2.92 9.27 -11.74
N PHE A 29 1.69 9.41 -11.23
CA PHE A 29 1.10 8.37 -10.40
C PHE A 29 0.98 7.05 -11.17
N LEU A 30 0.43 7.08 -12.40
CA LEU A 30 0.29 5.87 -13.22
C LEU A 30 1.65 5.26 -13.56
N PHE A 31 2.65 6.08 -13.90
CA PHE A 31 4.02 5.65 -14.13
C PHE A 31 4.61 4.96 -12.89
N SER A 32 4.53 5.61 -11.73
CA SER A 32 5.03 5.06 -10.48
C SER A 32 4.32 3.76 -10.14
N TYR A 33 3.01 3.69 -10.29
CA TYR A 33 2.22 2.51 -9.97
C TYR A 33 2.48 1.33 -10.92
N ALA A 34 2.48 1.58 -12.24
CA ALA A 34 2.56 0.53 -13.25
C ALA A 34 3.99 0.10 -13.60
N ILE A 35 4.97 0.99 -13.44
CA ILE A 35 6.35 0.72 -13.85
C ILE A 35 7.26 0.53 -12.62
N LEU A 36 7.29 1.52 -11.70
CA LEU A 36 8.18 1.43 -10.54
C LEU A 36 7.65 0.44 -9.49
N GLY A 37 6.33 0.41 -9.29
CA GLY A 37 5.62 -0.43 -8.33
C GLY A 37 5.99 -1.90 -8.45
N PRO A 38 5.69 -2.60 -9.56
CA PRO A 38 5.98 -4.04 -9.68
C PRO A 38 7.45 -4.38 -9.49
N LEU A 39 8.38 -3.53 -9.94
CA LEU A 39 9.82 -3.75 -9.69
C LEU A 39 10.16 -3.64 -8.19
N HIS A 40 9.61 -2.64 -7.51
CA HIS A 40 9.73 -2.50 -6.06
C HIS A 40 9.14 -3.72 -5.34
N TYR A 41 7.89 -4.10 -5.65
CA TYR A 41 7.22 -5.22 -4.99
C TYR A 41 8.02 -6.52 -5.13
N LEU A 42 8.48 -6.85 -6.34
CA LEU A 42 9.22 -8.09 -6.60
C LEU A 42 10.58 -8.13 -5.87
N THR A 43 11.29 -7.00 -5.86
CA THR A 43 12.60 -6.92 -5.20
C THR A 43 12.48 -6.93 -3.68
N GLU A 44 11.45 -6.28 -3.14
CA GLU A 44 11.16 -6.28 -1.71
C GLU A 44 10.66 -7.63 -1.21
N ILE A 45 9.72 -8.27 -1.90
CA ILE A 45 9.23 -9.62 -1.54
C ILE A 45 10.37 -10.61 -1.47
N ASN A 46 11.26 -10.61 -2.47
CA ASN A 46 12.43 -11.49 -2.44
C ASN A 46 13.38 -11.17 -1.27
N TRP A 47 13.49 -9.90 -0.88
CA TRP A 47 14.27 -9.51 0.28
C TRP A 47 13.63 -9.92 1.60
N LEU A 48 12.31 -9.74 1.74
CA LEU A 48 11.54 -10.19 2.89
C LEU A 48 11.63 -11.72 3.05
N GLU A 49 11.52 -12.48 1.96
CA GLU A 49 11.69 -13.94 1.94
C GLU A 49 13.04 -14.34 2.57
N LYS A 50 14.12 -13.67 2.19
CA LYS A 50 15.46 -13.98 2.70
C LYS A 50 15.63 -13.64 4.19
N ASN A 51 14.81 -12.75 4.72
CA ASN A 51 14.81 -12.33 6.13
C ASN A 51 13.67 -12.98 6.94
N ASP A 52 13.10 -14.09 6.45
CA ASP A 52 11.99 -14.81 7.09
C ASP A 52 10.80 -13.89 7.44
N TYR A 53 10.58 -12.88 6.60
CA TYR A 53 9.54 -11.87 6.72
C TYR A 53 9.55 -11.10 8.05
N PHE A 54 10.68 -11.10 8.79
CA PHE A 54 10.81 -10.46 10.11
C PHE A 54 9.81 -10.96 11.15
N ILE A 55 9.26 -12.16 10.97
CA ILE A 55 8.27 -12.73 11.89
C ILE A 55 9.00 -13.23 13.15
N PRO A 56 8.80 -12.61 14.32
CA PRO A 56 9.58 -12.96 15.52
C PRO A 56 9.13 -14.31 16.10
N HIS A 57 7.85 -14.69 15.91
CA HIS A 57 7.27 -15.94 16.41
C HIS A 57 6.24 -16.51 15.44
N LYS A 58 6.27 -17.84 15.23
CA LYS A 58 5.26 -18.58 14.44
C LYS A 58 3.80 -18.33 14.88
N LYS A 59 3.60 -17.87 16.13
CA LYS A 59 2.30 -17.53 16.72
C LYS A 59 1.61 -16.32 16.08
N ILE A 60 2.38 -15.31 15.66
CA ILE A 60 1.85 -14.08 15.04
C ILE A 60 1.28 -14.39 13.65
N ILE A 61 1.85 -15.37 12.96
CA ILE A 61 1.36 -15.82 11.66
C ILE A 61 -0.08 -16.32 11.76
N TYR A 62 -0.41 -17.09 12.80
CA TYR A 62 -1.78 -17.58 13.05
C TYR A 62 -2.81 -16.47 13.26
N ALA A 63 -2.41 -15.33 13.82
CA ALA A 63 -3.28 -14.15 13.92
C ALA A 63 -3.58 -13.57 12.52
N PHE A 64 -2.59 -13.51 11.63
CA PHE A 64 -2.79 -13.08 10.24
C PHE A 64 -3.70 -14.03 9.43
N TYR A 65 -3.56 -15.36 9.60
CA TYR A 65 -4.47 -16.35 8.98
C TYR A 65 -5.92 -16.22 9.46
N LEU A 66 -6.12 -15.95 10.75
CA LEU A 66 -7.45 -15.78 11.31
C LEU A 66 -8.11 -14.53 10.72
N ILE A 67 -7.40 -13.40 10.74
CA ILE A 67 -7.89 -12.14 10.16
C ILE A 67 -8.23 -12.32 8.67
N ALA A 68 -7.38 -13.00 7.92
CA ALA A 68 -7.60 -13.35 6.52
C ALA A 68 -8.90 -14.12 6.24
N PHE A 69 -9.12 -15.20 6.98
CA PHE A 69 -10.31 -16.06 6.85
C PHE A 69 -11.59 -15.32 7.24
N LEU A 70 -11.53 -14.46 8.26
CA LEU A 70 -12.69 -13.69 8.68
C LEU A 70 -13.06 -12.60 7.66
N LEU A 71 -12.06 -11.96 7.06
CA LEU A 71 -12.27 -10.94 6.02
C LEU A 71 -12.83 -11.54 4.72
N SER A 72 -12.70 -12.85 4.50
CA SER A 72 -13.16 -13.51 3.28
C SER A 72 -14.59 -14.03 3.31
N ILE A 73 -15.18 -14.17 4.49
CA ILE A 73 -16.54 -14.69 4.66
C ILE A 73 -17.57 -13.84 3.89
N PRO A 74 -17.56 -12.49 3.97
CA PRO A 74 -18.49 -11.67 3.19
C PRO A 74 -18.31 -11.87 1.67
N ALA A 75 -17.05 -11.96 1.21
CA ALA A 75 -16.73 -12.18 -0.20
C ALA A 75 -17.24 -13.52 -0.71
N PHE A 76 -17.07 -14.57 0.08
CA PHE A 76 -17.59 -15.90 -0.23
C PHE A 76 -19.12 -15.91 -0.39
N PHE A 77 -19.86 -15.27 0.53
CA PHE A 77 -21.33 -15.26 0.49
C PHE A 77 -21.92 -14.49 -0.70
N HIS A 78 -21.28 -13.42 -1.16
CA HIS A 78 -21.73 -12.72 -2.37
C HIS A 78 -21.42 -13.51 -3.65
N ILE A 79 -20.28 -14.21 -3.72
CA ILE A 79 -20.03 -15.13 -4.84
C ILE A 79 -21.10 -16.23 -4.84
N LEU A 80 -21.38 -16.82 -3.67
CA LEU A 80 -22.43 -17.84 -3.54
C LEU A 80 -23.81 -17.31 -3.99
N GLN A 81 -24.15 -16.07 -3.67
CA GLN A 81 -25.38 -15.41 -4.16
C GLN A 81 -25.42 -15.26 -5.68
N SER A 82 -24.28 -14.98 -6.33
CA SER A 82 -24.24 -14.86 -7.80
C SER A 82 -24.52 -16.18 -8.53
N TYR A 83 -24.38 -17.31 -7.83
CA TYR A 83 -24.65 -18.65 -8.36
C TYR A 83 -25.93 -19.29 -7.83
N PHE A 84 -26.49 -18.80 -6.72
CA PHE A 84 -27.69 -19.35 -6.08
C PHE A 84 -28.72 -18.25 -5.80
N GLU A 85 -29.98 -18.46 -6.23
CA GLU A 85 -31.12 -17.59 -5.92
C GLU A 85 -31.47 -17.66 -4.42
N LEU A 86 -30.74 -16.90 -3.61
CA LEU A 86 -31.00 -16.74 -2.18
C LEU A 86 -32.24 -15.86 -1.96
N GLY A 87 -33.03 -16.13 -0.91
CA GLY A 87 -34.27 -15.40 -0.59
C GLY A 87 -34.10 -13.90 -0.28
N ASN A 88 -35.17 -13.12 -0.39
CA ASN A 88 -35.14 -11.64 -0.40
C ASN A 88 -34.43 -10.99 0.82
N ASP A 89 -34.56 -11.55 2.02
CA ASP A 89 -33.91 -11.01 3.24
C ASP A 89 -32.40 -11.26 3.27
N THR A 90 -31.95 -12.43 2.81
CA THR A 90 -30.52 -12.72 2.66
C THR A 90 -29.92 -11.89 1.52
N GLN A 91 -30.68 -11.61 0.45
CA GLN A 91 -30.24 -10.69 -0.59
C GLN A 91 -30.04 -9.25 -0.07
N ALA A 92 -30.93 -8.75 0.78
CA ALA A 92 -30.81 -7.40 1.35
C ALA A 92 -29.58 -7.29 2.27
N TRP A 93 -29.34 -8.31 3.09
CA TRP A 93 -28.18 -8.38 3.97
C TRP A 93 -26.87 -8.49 3.19
N ILE A 94 -26.81 -9.36 2.17
CA ILE A 94 -25.62 -9.55 1.33
C ILE A 94 -25.37 -8.35 0.41
N ARG A 95 -26.39 -7.67 -0.13
CA ARG A 95 -26.20 -6.43 -0.91
C ARG A 95 -25.65 -5.28 -0.06
N LYS A 96 -26.04 -5.20 1.22
CA LYS A 96 -25.51 -4.20 2.17
C LYS A 96 -24.04 -4.46 2.51
N PHE A 97 -23.64 -5.72 2.65
CA PHE A 97 -22.27 -6.13 2.92
C PHE A 97 -21.38 -6.22 1.66
N GLY A 98 -21.96 -6.57 0.52
CA GLY A 98 -21.28 -6.91 -0.71
C GLY A 98 -21.06 -5.75 -1.68
N LYS A 99 -21.50 -4.54 -1.33
CA LYS A 99 -21.23 -3.34 -2.15
C LYS A 99 -19.73 -3.01 -2.30
N ASN A 100 -18.87 -3.60 -1.46
CA ASN A 100 -17.41 -3.41 -1.42
C ASN A 100 -16.61 -4.69 -1.75
N LEU A 101 -17.27 -5.72 -2.32
CA LEU A 101 -16.76 -7.09 -2.36
C LEU A 101 -15.49 -7.34 -3.17
N GLY A 102 -15.29 -6.60 -4.26
CA GLY A 102 -14.12 -6.80 -5.14
C GLY A 102 -12.79 -6.59 -4.41
N LEU A 103 -12.74 -5.65 -3.47
CA LEU A 103 -11.55 -5.38 -2.66
C LEU A 103 -11.35 -6.43 -1.57
N TYR A 104 -12.43 -6.88 -0.91
CA TYR A 104 -12.40 -7.92 0.12
C TYR A 104 -12.03 -9.30 -0.45
N GLY A 105 -12.52 -9.63 -1.65
CA GLY A 105 -12.19 -10.86 -2.36
C GLY A 105 -10.73 -10.92 -2.81
N LEU A 106 -10.15 -9.79 -3.24
CA LEU A 106 -8.73 -9.75 -3.55
C LEU A 106 -7.86 -9.83 -2.30
N LEU A 107 -8.19 -9.06 -1.25
CA LEU A 107 -7.55 -9.16 0.07
C LEU A 107 -7.56 -10.61 0.57
N PHE A 108 -8.68 -11.33 0.41
CA PHE A 108 -8.77 -12.75 0.73
C PHE A 108 -7.76 -13.62 -0.04
N ILE A 109 -7.70 -13.50 -1.37
CA ILE A 109 -6.79 -14.32 -2.20
C ILE A 109 -5.32 -14.04 -1.84
N LEU A 110 -5.00 -12.79 -1.51
CA LEU A 110 -3.67 -12.34 -1.13
C LEU A 110 -3.24 -12.84 0.24
N PHE A 111 -4.14 -12.72 1.21
CA PHE A 111 -3.92 -13.26 2.53
C PHE A 111 -3.86 -14.79 2.50
N PHE A 112 -4.63 -15.45 1.63
CA PHE A 112 -4.60 -16.90 1.38
C PHE A 112 -3.28 -17.34 0.73
N ALA A 113 -2.73 -16.56 -0.21
CA ALA A 113 -1.42 -16.80 -0.81
C ALA A 113 -0.28 -16.62 0.20
N PHE A 114 -0.30 -15.56 1.01
CA PHE A 114 0.62 -15.36 2.15
C PHE A 114 0.58 -16.55 3.11
N SER A 115 -0.63 -17.02 3.37
CA SER A 115 -0.96 -18.18 4.15
C SER A 115 -0.31 -19.49 3.64
N LEU A 116 -0.20 -19.70 2.33
CA LEU A 116 0.39 -20.94 1.81
C LEU A 116 1.92 -20.94 1.89
N THR A 117 2.55 -19.76 1.95
CA THR A 117 4.01 -19.62 1.97
C THR A 117 4.65 -19.92 3.33
N LEU A 118 3.88 -19.95 4.43
CA LEU A 118 4.42 -19.96 5.79
C LEU A 118 4.24 -21.25 6.63
N PHE A 119 3.47 -22.27 6.18
CA PHE A 119 3.33 -23.53 6.93
C PHE A 119 3.47 -24.83 6.14
N ARG A 120 4.26 -25.77 6.72
CA ARG A 120 4.57 -27.11 6.20
C ARG A 120 3.75 -28.27 6.82
N SER A 121 2.82 -28.07 7.77
CA SER A 121 2.07 -29.19 8.41
C SER A 121 0.73 -28.82 9.06
N ILE A 122 -0.29 -29.66 8.84
CA ILE A 122 -1.74 -29.37 8.90
C ILE A 122 -2.46 -29.79 10.22
N LYS A 123 -1.88 -30.62 11.09
CA LYS A 123 -2.69 -31.48 12.00
C LYS A 123 -3.11 -30.94 13.38
N LYS A 124 -2.67 -29.77 13.87
CA LYS A 124 -2.93 -29.31 15.26
C LYS A 124 -3.84 -28.07 15.40
N ILE A 125 -4.58 -27.75 14.33
CA ILE A 125 -5.23 -26.45 14.11
C ILE A 125 -6.71 -26.40 14.53
N THR A 126 -7.36 -27.52 14.81
CA THR A 126 -8.83 -27.57 14.68
C THR A 126 -9.66 -27.29 15.94
N VAL A 127 -9.14 -27.44 17.16
CA VAL A 127 -10.04 -27.48 18.35
C VAL A 127 -10.01 -26.22 19.22
N PHE A 128 -8.89 -25.50 19.28
CA PHE A 128 -8.77 -24.32 20.16
C PHE A 128 -9.31 -23.02 19.54
N ASN A 129 -9.58 -23.02 18.23
CA ASN A 129 -9.91 -21.82 17.44
C ASN A 129 -11.40 -21.46 17.39
N LEU A 130 -12.28 -22.23 18.04
CA LEU A 130 -13.72 -22.00 17.95
C LEU A 130 -14.25 -20.95 18.95
N PHE A 131 -13.53 -20.65 20.03
CA PHE A 131 -14.15 -20.05 21.23
C PHE A 131 -13.86 -18.56 21.51
N LEU A 132 -12.99 -17.89 20.75
CA LEU A 132 -12.57 -16.51 21.08
C LEU A 132 -12.82 -15.45 20.01
N VAL A 133 -13.52 -15.81 18.92
CA VAL A 133 -13.51 -14.99 17.69
C VAL A 133 -14.89 -14.50 17.26
N LEU A 134 -15.96 -15.12 17.77
CA LEU A 134 -17.35 -14.68 17.55
C LEU A 134 -17.63 -13.19 17.92
N PRO A 135 -17.01 -12.57 18.95
CA PRO A 135 -17.37 -11.21 19.35
C PRO A 135 -16.81 -10.10 18.45
N LEU A 136 -15.66 -10.29 17.80
CA LEU A 136 -14.96 -9.23 17.07
C LEU A 136 -15.55 -8.91 15.68
N ILE A 137 -16.32 -9.84 15.12
CA ILE A 137 -16.87 -9.76 13.75
C ILE A 137 -18.24 -9.06 13.72
N ILE A 138 -19.02 -9.18 14.79
CA ILE A 138 -20.35 -8.54 14.89
C ILE A 138 -20.21 -7.01 15.04
N LEU A 139 -19.07 -6.53 15.55
CA LEU A 139 -18.88 -5.11 15.92
C LEU A 139 -18.18 -4.26 14.84
N LEU A 140 -17.33 -4.84 13.99
CA LEU A 140 -16.56 -4.06 12.99
C LEU A 140 -17.41 -3.38 11.90
N PRO A 141 -18.51 -3.96 11.39
CA PRO A 141 -19.40 -3.29 10.43
C PRO A 141 -20.16 -2.09 11.02
N GLN A 142 -20.16 -1.91 12.34
CA GLN A 142 -20.85 -0.81 13.01
C GLN A 142 -20.03 0.51 12.98
N PHE A 143 -18.75 0.46 12.60
CA PHE A 143 -17.86 1.62 12.58
C PHE A 143 -17.35 1.92 11.16
N ASN A 144 -18.10 2.78 10.43
CA ASN A 144 -17.75 3.26 9.07
C ASN A 144 -16.34 3.86 8.96
N PHE A 145 -15.80 4.40 10.06
CA PHE A 145 -14.49 5.04 10.10
C PHE A 145 -13.33 4.03 10.09
N ILE A 146 -13.39 3.00 10.94
CA ILE A 146 -12.31 2.01 11.09
C ILE A 146 -12.17 1.18 9.80
N SER A 147 -13.28 0.78 9.20
CA SER A 147 -13.27 0.05 7.93
C SER A 147 -12.63 0.87 6.81
N THR A 148 -12.90 2.18 6.72
CA THR A 148 -12.31 3.06 5.70
C THR A 148 -10.78 3.13 5.84
N ILE A 149 -10.26 3.25 7.06
CA ILE A 149 -8.81 3.31 7.33
C ILE A 149 -8.12 2.03 6.91
N VAL A 150 -8.63 0.87 7.35
CA VAL A 150 -7.97 -0.43 7.11
C VAL A 150 -8.00 -0.83 5.64
N ILE A 151 -9.07 -0.48 4.93
CA ILE A 151 -9.29 -0.93 3.54
C ILE A 151 -8.58 -0.02 2.55
N TYR A 152 -8.73 1.30 2.71
CA TYR A 152 -8.24 2.25 1.71
C TYR A 152 -6.90 2.84 2.12
N PHE A 153 -6.74 3.30 3.37
CA PHE A 153 -5.56 4.07 3.77
C PHE A 153 -4.37 3.19 4.15
N LEU A 154 -4.60 2.06 4.82
CA LEU A 154 -3.53 1.18 5.30
C LEU A 154 -2.59 0.72 4.17
N PRO A 155 -3.08 0.09 3.08
CA PRO A 155 -2.21 -0.32 1.99
C PRO A 155 -1.80 0.81 1.04
N THR A 156 -2.35 2.02 1.20
CA THR A 156 -2.02 3.17 0.35
C THR A 156 -1.17 4.16 1.14
N LEU A 157 -1.72 5.30 1.55
CA LEU A 157 -0.98 6.40 2.15
C LEU A 157 -0.30 6.07 3.47
N ILE A 158 -0.89 5.21 4.31
CA ILE A 158 -0.23 4.80 5.55
C ILE A 158 1.03 4.01 5.23
N HIS A 159 0.95 3.04 4.31
CA HIS A 159 2.12 2.29 3.89
C HIS A 159 3.13 3.13 3.10
N VAL A 160 2.71 3.74 1.99
CA VAL A 160 3.65 4.42 1.09
C VAL A 160 4.24 5.71 1.69
N TYR A 161 3.53 6.40 2.60
CA TYR A 161 3.99 7.68 3.16
C TYR A 161 4.34 7.60 4.64
N VAL A 162 3.43 7.12 5.49
CA VAL A 162 3.65 7.10 6.95
C VAL A 162 4.73 6.09 7.34
N PHE A 163 4.66 4.84 6.86
CA PHE A 163 5.71 3.86 7.14
C PHE A 163 7.05 4.28 6.52
N THR A 164 7.07 4.84 5.31
CA THR A 164 8.28 5.45 4.73
C THR A 164 8.93 6.48 5.68
N ALA A 165 8.14 7.40 6.24
CA ALA A 165 8.63 8.38 7.20
C ALA A 165 9.16 7.71 8.49
N LEU A 166 8.48 6.68 9.00
CA LEU A 166 8.93 5.92 10.18
C LEU A 166 10.25 5.18 9.93
N PHE A 167 10.42 4.55 8.76
CA PHE A 167 11.68 3.92 8.38
C PHE A 167 12.82 4.93 8.27
N MET A 168 12.57 6.11 7.70
CA MET A 168 13.56 7.18 7.65
C MET A 168 13.93 7.67 9.05
N LEU A 169 12.95 7.84 9.93
CA LEU A 169 13.16 8.22 11.33
C LEU A 169 13.99 7.18 12.09
N ALA A 170 13.70 5.89 11.90
CA ALA A 170 14.50 4.80 12.47
C ALA A 170 15.94 4.82 11.92
N GLY A 171 16.11 5.06 10.62
CA GLY A 171 17.42 5.23 9.99
C GLY A 171 18.21 6.42 10.55
N TYR A 172 17.54 7.54 10.81
CA TYR A 172 18.14 8.71 11.46
C TYR A 172 18.61 8.38 12.88
N PHE A 173 17.78 7.76 13.73
CA PHE A 173 18.19 7.44 15.10
C PHE A 173 19.33 6.43 15.18
N LYS A 174 19.43 5.54 14.19
CA LYS A 174 20.51 4.55 14.10
C LYS A 174 21.85 5.19 13.68
N ASN A 175 21.82 6.14 12.74
CA ASN A 175 23.03 6.68 12.12
C ASN A 175 23.39 8.11 12.56
N ASN A 176 22.49 8.80 13.28
CA ASN A 176 22.58 10.22 13.69
C ASN A 176 23.03 11.17 12.56
N SER A 177 22.52 10.96 11.33
CA SER A 177 22.89 11.76 10.16
C SER A 177 22.09 13.08 10.08
N GLN A 178 22.79 14.22 9.97
CA GLN A 178 22.14 15.53 9.76
C GLN A 178 21.35 15.58 8.45
N LEU A 179 21.88 14.98 7.37
CA LEU A 179 21.15 14.88 6.10
C LEU A 179 19.93 13.95 6.24
N GLY A 180 20.04 12.90 7.04
CA GLY A 180 18.90 12.04 7.39
C GLY A 180 17.78 12.82 8.08
N LEU A 181 18.11 13.70 9.04
CA LEU A 181 17.14 14.59 9.69
C LEU A 181 16.52 15.57 8.70
N LEU A 182 17.34 16.20 7.86
CA LEU A 182 16.86 17.10 6.81
C LEU A 182 15.83 16.41 5.91
N ASN A 183 16.09 15.18 5.48
CA ASN A 183 15.19 14.41 4.63
C ASN A 183 13.84 14.13 5.31
N ILE A 184 13.82 13.87 6.61
CA ILE A 184 12.57 13.67 7.36
C ILE A 184 11.77 14.98 7.44
N ILE A 185 12.44 16.11 7.70
CA ILE A 185 11.82 17.43 7.74
C ILE A 185 11.27 17.79 6.35
N LEU A 186 12.05 17.59 5.29
CA LEU A 186 11.64 17.82 3.92
C LEU A 186 10.41 16.98 3.57
N LEU A 187 10.44 15.67 3.84
CA LEU A 187 9.30 14.79 3.62
C LEU A 187 8.05 15.30 4.37
N GLY A 188 8.18 15.57 5.66
CA GLY A 188 7.08 16.09 6.49
C GLY A 188 6.52 17.44 6.05
N SER A 189 7.33 18.27 5.40
CA SER A 189 6.90 19.58 4.87
C SER A 189 6.08 19.48 3.58
N VAL A 190 6.16 18.37 2.83
CA VAL A 190 5.52 18.23 1.51
C VAL A 190 4.01 18.48 1.52
N PRO A 191 3.20 17.89 2.43
CA PRO A 191 1.77 18.17 2.49
C PRO A 191 1.45 19.66 2.71
N VAL A 192 2.29 20.37 3.47
CA VAL A 192 2.15 21.81 3.73
C VAL A 192 2.51 22.61 2.48
N LEU A 193 3.60 22.27 1.79
CA LEU A 193 3.98 22.92 0.54
C LEU A 193 2.89 22.75 -0.53
N ILE A 194 2.32 21.55 -0.65
CA ILE A 194 1.21 21.28 -1.58
C ILE A 194 -0.05 22.04 -1.16
N SER A 195 -0.38 22.10 0.13
CA SER A 195 -1.59 22.79 0.59
C SER A 195 -1.52 24.30 0.35
N LEU A 196 -0.34 24.92 0.48
CA LEU A 196 -0.10 26.34 0.23
C LEU A 196 0.08 26.69 -1.25
N SER A 197 0.34 25.70 -2.11
CA SER A 197 0.53 25.92 -3.54
C SER A 197 -0.71 26.47 -4.25
N ARG A 198 -0.49 27.26 -5.30
CA ARG A 198 -1.55 27.68 -6.24
C ARG A 198 -1.62 26.65 -7.36
N VAL A 199 -2.81 26.09 -7.57
CA VAL A 199 -3.06 25.10 -8.62
C VAL A 199 -4.15 25.66 -9.55
N ILE A 200 -3.84 25.75 -10.84
CA ILE A 200 -4.76 26.25 -11.87
C ILE A 200 -5.28 25.05 -12.67
N PRO A 201 -6.55 24.64 -12.52
CA PRO A 201 -7.05 23.38 -13.08
C PRO A 201 -6.82 23.17 -14.58
N GLN A 202 -6.79 24.25 -15.35
CA GLN A 202 -6.57 24.22 -16.80
C GLN A 202 -5.19 23.68 -17.18
N GLU A 203 -4.19 23.76 -16.29
CA GLU A 203 -2.83 23.27 -16.52
C GLU A 203 -2.70 21.76 -16.29
N TYR A 204 -3.70 21.12 -15.68
CA TYR A 204 -3.63 19.74 -15.18
C TYR A 204 -4.59 18.81 -15.90
N ILE A 205 -5.05 19.16 -17.10
CA ILE A 205 -6.00 18.35 -17.87
C ILE A 205 -5.28 17.08 -18.34
N PRO A 206 -5.61 15.90 -17.77
CA PRO A 206 -4.93 14.67 -18.13
C PRO A 206 -5.45 14.15 -19.48
N SER A 207 -4.63 13.36 -20.17
CA SER A 207 -5.04 12.73 -21.43
C SER A 207 -6.28 11.83 -21.24
N ILE A 208 -7.02 11.57 -22.32
CA ILE A 208 -8.20 10.66 -22.27
C ILE A 208 -7.78 9.29 -21.74
N TYR A 209 -6.62 8.78 -22.18
CA TYR A 209 -6.04 7.55 -21.69
C TYR A 209 -5.83 7.61 -20.17
N THR A 210 -5.15 8.65 -19.68
CA THR A 210 -4.90 8.86 -18.25
C THR A 210 -6.20 8.90 -17.45
N GLN A 211 -7.24 9.57 -17.95
CA GLN A 211 -8.55 9.67 -17.27
C GLN A 211 -9.22 8.31 -17.11
N GLN A 212 -9.29 7.54 -18.19
CA GLN A 212 -9.85 6.18 -18.17
C GLN A 212 -9.04 5.28 -17.23
N SER A 213 -7.72 5.42 -17.25
CA SER A 213 -6.83 4.68 -16.37
C SER A 213 -7.08 4.99 -14.89
N MET A 214 -7.16 6.26 -14.53
CA MET A 214 -7.42 6.70 -13.16
C MET A 214 -8.78 6.19 -12.65
N GLN A 215 -9.82 6.18 -13.49
CA GLN A 215 -11.14 5.65 -13.14
C GLN A 215 -11.10 4.15 -12.83
N ALA A 216 -10.47 3.36 -13.70
CA ALA A 216 -10.41 1.90 -13.53
C ALA A 216 -9.46 1.44 -12.41
N SER A 217 -8.53 2.30 -11.95
CA SER A 217 -7.62 2.01 -10.83
C SER A 217 -8.23 2.06 -9.43
N ASN A 218 -9.49 2.48 -9.28
CA ASN A 218 -10.12 2.87 -8.01
C ASN A 218 -9.39 4.01 -7.25
N MET A 219 -8.33 4.62 -7.80
CA MET A 219 -7.60 5.70 -7.12
C MET A 219 -8.39 6.99 -7.03
N LEU A 220 -9.33 7.23 -7.96
CA LEU A 220 -10.31 8.31 -7.79
C LEU A 220 -11.19 8.12 -6.55
N GLN A 221 -11.44 6.87 -6.12
CA GLN A 221 -12.17 6.61 -4.88
C GLN A 221 -11.31 6.94 -3.66
N LEU A 222 -10.02 6.62 -3.67
CA LEU A 222 -9.08 7.04 -2.63
C LEU A 222 -9.05 8.58 -2.54
N ASN A 223 -8.93 9.26 -3.67
CA ASN A 223 -8.95 10.73 -3.72
C ASN A 223 -10.26 11.30 -3.20
N ALA A 224 -11.41 10.70 -3.55
CA ALA A 224 -12.72 11.11 -3.04
C ALA A 224 -12.82 10.90 -1.52
N LYS A 225 -12.29 9.79 -0.98
CA LYS A 225 -12.25 9.54 0.47
C LYS A 225 -11.39 10.56 1.19
N ILE A 226 -10.23 10.91 0.64
CA ILE A 226 -9.37 11.98 1.19
C ILE A 226 -10.07 13.33 1.09
N PHE A 227 -10.69 13.64 -0.05
CA PHE A 227 -11.41 14.88 -0.28
C PHE A 227 -12.48 15.09 0.78
N ASN A 228 -13.29 14.07 1.06
CA ASN A 228 -14.34 14.12 2.07
C ASN A 228 -13.82 14.32 3.51
N LEU A 229 -12.53 14.04 3.79
CA LEU A 229 -11.93 14.35 5.09
C LEU A 229 -11.60 15.84 5.25
N PHE A 230 -11.42 16.56 4.14
CA PHE A 230 -10.98 17.97 4.12
C PHE A 230 -12.04 18.92 3.56
N SER A 231 -13.05 18.41 2.86
CA SER A 231 -14.16 19.18 2.33
C SER A 231 -15.32 19.18 3.33
N ASN A 232 -15.99 20.32 3.47
CA ASN A 232 -17.26 20.38 4.19
C ASN A 232 -18.30 19.46 3.51
N ASP A 233 -19.22 18.87 4.30
CA ASP A 233 -20.11 17.74 3.94
C ASP A 233 -20.97 17.91 2.67
N ASN A 234 -21.03 19.11 2.08
CA ASN A 234 -21.85 19.42 0.90
C ASN A 234 -21.10 19.42 -0.43
N ASN A 235 -19.77 19.28 -0.44
CA ASN A 235 -19.00 19.35 -1.69
C ASN A 235 -18.90 17.99 -2.39
N VAL A 236 -19.34 17.94 -3.65
CA VAL A 236 -19.17 16.75 -4.50
C VAL A 236 -17.72 16.67 -4.99
N PHE A 237 -17.08 15.51 -4.79
CA PHE A 237 -15.74 15.27 -5.32
C PHE A 237 -15.70 15.47 -6.84
N THR A 238 -14.89 16.42 -7.27
CA THR A 238 -14.64 16.71 -8.68
C THR A 238 -13.13 16.56 -8.94
N PRO A 239 -12.67 15.63 -9.79
CA PRO A 239 -11.24 15.29 -9.92
C PRO A 239 -10.30 16.46 -10.24
N LEU A 240 -10.82 17.49 -10.93
CA LEU A 240 -10.06 18.68 -11.33
C LEU A 240 -10.30 19.90 -10.41
N ALA A 241 -11.08 19.76 -9.34
CA ALA A 241 -11.21 20.82 -8.35
C ALA A 241 -9.84 21.09 -7.68
N PRO A 242 -9.53 22.33 -7.27
CA PRO A 242 -8.22 22.67 -6.71
C PRO A 242 -7.79 21.76 -5.54
N LEU A 243 -8.71 21.41 -4.64
CA LEU A 243 -8.44 20.48 -3.55
C LEU A 243 -8.16 19.05 -4.04
N ALA A 244 -8.93 18.56 -5.03
CA ALA A 244 -8.72 17.24 -5.61
C ALA A 244 -7.38 17.13 -6.34
N LEU A 245 -6.97 18.18 -7.05
CA LEU A 245 -5.65 18.25 -7.69
C LEU A 245 -4.51 18.23 -6.67
N LYS A 246 -4.64 18.99 -5.56
CA LYS A 246 -3.66 18.95 -4.47
C LYS A 246 -3.54 17.56 -3.86
N ILE A 247 -4.66 16.87 -3.67
CA ILE A 247 -4.67 15.48 -3.20
C ILE A 247 -3.96 14.58 -4.22
N GLN A 248 -4.25 14.71 -5.51
CA GLN A 248 -3.61 13.92 -6.55
C GLN A 248 -2.08 14.19 -6.61
N ILE A 249 -1.65 15.44 -6.51
CA ILE A 249 -0.21 15.81 -6.44
C ILE A 249 0.45 15.11 -5.24
N PHE A 250 -0.21 15.13 -4.08
CA PHE A 250 0.30 14.46 -2.89
C PHE A 250 0.39 12.93 -3.07
N VAL A 251 -0.65 12.30 -3.63
CA VAL A 251 -0.66 10.86 -3.91
C VAL A 251 0.45 10.49 -4.90
N ALA A 252 0.60 11.25 -5.99
CA ALA A 252 1.65 11.04 -6.98
C ALA A 252 3.05 11.15 -6.37
N PHE A 253 3.28 12.19 -5.56
CA PHE A 253 4.51 12.35 -4.80
C PHE A 253 4.78 11.14 -3.88
N ALA A 254 3.80 10.76 -3.06
CA ALA A 254 3.96 9.73 -2.05
C ALA A 254 4.35 8.38 -2.66
N TYR A 255 3.66 7.96 -3.72
CA TYR A 255 3.97 6.71 -4.43
C TYR A 255 5.34 6.76 -5.11
N THR A 256 5.64 7.85 -5.82
CA THR A 256 6.92 8.00 -6.53
C THR A 256 8.09 7.97 -5.56
N TYR A 257 8.03 8.78 -4.51
CA TYR A 257 9.10 8.85 -3.53
C TYR A 257 9.27 7.54 -2.77
N HIS A 258 8.18 6.87 -2.40
CA HIS A 258 8.24 5.57 -1.72
C HIS A 258 9.05 4.54 -2.53
N TYR A 259 8.76 4.39 -3.83
CA TYR A 259 9.50 3.46 -4.69
C TYR A 259 10.97 3.87 -4.88
N LEU A 260 11.24 5.16 -5.09
CA LEU A 260 12.62 5.65 -5.19
C LEU A 260 13.40 5.46 -3.88
N ASN A 261 12.75 5.67 -2.72
CA ASN A 261 13.34 5.45 -1.41
C ASN A 261 13.74 3.98 -1.20
N TRP A 262 12.92 3.04 -1.67
CA TRP A 262 13.29 1.62 -1.67
C TRP A 262 14.54 1.35 -2.53
N PHE A 263 14.60 1.88 -3.75
CA PHE A 263 15.76 1.70 -4.63
C PHE A 263 17.03 2.37 -4.08
N ALA A 264 16.89 3.47 -3.32
CA ALA A 264 17.98 4.11 -2.59
C ALA A 264 18.60 3.20 -1.50
N LYS A 265 17.79 2.33 -0.88
CA LYS A 265 18.22 1.43 0.21
C LYS A 265 19.10 0.27 -0.26
N THR A 266 19.42 0.16 -1.55
CA THR A 266 20.36 -0.84 -2.09
C THR A 266 21.72 -0.83 -1.38
N SER A 267 22.21 0.34 -0.95
CA SER A 267 23.51 0.46 -0.29
C SER A 267 23.48 0.23 1.22
N VAL A 268 22.32 0.42 1.86
CA VAL A 268 22.13 0.30 3.31
C VAL A 268 21.67 -1.11 3.68
N ILE A 269 20.73 -1.66 2.92
CA ILE A 269 20.10 -2.96 3.16
C ILE A 269 20.70 -4.05 2.23
N GLY A 270 21.23 -3.67 1.06
CA GLY A 270 21.93 -4.63 0.20
C GLY A 270 21.03 -5.65 -0.47
N TRP A 271 19.74 -5.36 -0.70
CA TRP A 271 18.79 -6.35 -1.22
C TRP A 271 19.20 -6.93 -2.59
N TYR A 272 19.99 -6.22 -3.40
CA TYR A 272 20.49 -6.75 -4.67
C TYR A 272 21.51 -7.88 -4.48
N LYS A 273 22.23 -7.92 -3.34
CA LYS A 273 23.30 -8.90 -3.08
C LYS A 273 22.79 -10.32 -2.85
N ILE A 274 21.52 -10.45 -2.49
CA ILE A 274 20.86 -11.74 -2.24
C ILE A 274 20.15 -12.30 -3.49
N ILE A 275 20.07 -11.53 -4.57
CA ILE A 275 19.44 -11.93 -5.83
C ILE A 275 20.51 -12.50 -6.75
N ASN A 276 20.47 -13.82 -6.97
CA ASN A 276 21.32 -14.45 -7.98
C ASN A 276 20.80 -14.17 -9.41
N THR A 277 21.60 -14.46 -10.43
CA THR A 277 21.27 -14.18 -11.83
C THR A 277 19.94 -14.79 -12.27
N LYS A 278 19.62 -16.02 -11.82
CA LYS A 278 18.35 -16.69 -12.13
C LYS A 278 17.16 -15.93 -11.55
N LYS A 279 17.23 -15.55 -10.27
CA LYS A 279 16.19 -14.75 -9.60
C LYS A 279 16.05 -13.37 -10.26
N TRP A 280 17.15 -12.73 -10.65
CA TRP A 280 17.14 -11.44 -11.35
C TRP A 280 16.40 -11.55 -12.70
N MET A 281 16.66 -12.59 -13.49
CA MET A 281 15.94 -12.86 -14.73
C MET A 281 14.44 -13.06 -14.49
N ILE A 282 14.05 -13.81 -13.45
CA ILE A 282 12.64 -14.00 -13.09
C ILE A 282 11.98 -12.66 -12.73
N ILE A 283 12.63 -11.83 -11.90
CA ILE A 283 12.11 -10.52 -11.50
C ILE A 283 11.90 -9.63 -12.73
N VAL A 284 12.87 -9.56 -13.64
CA VAL A 284 12.75 -8.76 -14.87
C VAL A 284 11.66 -9.28 -15.78
N SER A 285 11.59 -10.60 -15.98
CA SER A 285 10.56 -11.19 -16.82
C SER A 285 9.17 -10.89 -16.27
N LEU A 286 8.94 -11.08 -14.96
CA LEU A 286 7.67 -10.76 -14.32
C LEU A 286 7.35 -9.26 -14.38
N TRP A 287 8.36 -8.41 -14.22
CA TRP A 287 8.22 -6.96 -14.36
C TRP A 287 7.79 -6.56 -15.77
N ILE A 288 8.49 -7.03 -16.81
CA ILE A 288 8.15 -6.78 -18.22
C ILE A 288 6.75 -7.32 -18.53
N ILE A 289 6.42 -8.54 -18.10
CA ILE A 289 5.08 -9.13 -18.27
C ILE A 289 4.02 -8.24 -17.62
N SER A 290 4.25 -7.74 -16.40
CA SER A 290 3.28 -6.86 -15.72
C SER A 290 3.03 -5.56 -16.48
N ILE A 291 4.08 -4.97 -17.07
CA ILE A 291 3.97 -3.76 -17.90
C ILE A 291 3.20 -4.08 -19.20
N ILE A 292 3.50 -5.20 -19.85
CA ILE A 292 2.83 -5.61 -21.10
C ILE A 292 1.34 -5.85 -20.84
N ILE A 293 0.98 -6.57 -19.78
CA ILE A 293 -0.43 -6.82 -19.44
C ILE A 293 -1.15 -5.48 -19.22
N TYR A 294 -0.53 -4.55 -18.47
CA TYR A 294 -1.09 -3.21 -18.26
C TYR A 294 -1.24 -2.40 -19.55
N ALA A 295 -0.29 -2.49 -20.48
CA ALA A 295 -0.33 -1.78 -21.75
C ALA A 295 -1.39 -2.35 -22.72
N VAL A 296 -1.59 -3.68 -22.73
CA VAL A 296 -2.52 -4.37 -23.63
C VAL A 296 -3.96 -4.37 -23.10
N ASP A 297 -4.15 -4.77 -21.85
CA ASP A 297 -5.43 -4.74 -21.16
C ASP A 297 -5.26 -4.06 -19.80
N PHE A 298 -5.52 -2.77 -19.82
CA PHE A 298 -5.42 -1.91 -18.64
C PHE A 298 -6.20 -2.46 -17.45
N LYS A 299 -7.43 -2.94 -17.67
CA LYS A 299 -8.29 -3.42 -16.59
C LYS A 299 -7.62 -4.62 -15.94
N THR A 300 -7.21 -5.61 -16.72
CA THR A 300 -6.52 -6.80 -16.21
C THR A 300 -5.19 -6.44 -15.55
N GLY A 301 -4.39 -5.56 -16.16
CA GLY A 301 -3.11 -5.11 -15.62
C GLY A 301 -3.24 -4.45 -14.26
N ILE A 302 -4.24 -3.60 -14.06
CA ILE A 302 -4.52 -3.00 -12.76
C ILE A 302 -4.86 -4.03 -11.69
N HIS A 303 -5.62 -5.08 -12.02
CA HIS A 303 -5.90 -6.13 -11.03
C HIS A 303 -4.63 -6.90 -10.65
N VAL A 304 -3.75 -7.19 -11.62
CA VAL A 304 -2.45 -7.84 -11.37
C VAL A 304 -1.53 -6.96 -10.54
N LEU A 305 -1.40 -5.68 -10.88
CA LEU A 305 -0.58 -4.72 -10.15
C LEU A 305 -1.12 -4.47 -8.74
N PHE A 306 -2.44 -4.37 -8.59
CA PHE A 306 -3.08 -4.22 -7.29
C PHE A 306 -2.90 -5.48 -6.44
N PHE A 307 -2.98 -6.68 -7.03
CA PHE A 307 -2.62 -7.92 -6.35
C PHE A 307 -1.18 -7.87 -5.85
N MET A 308 -0.19 -7.60 -6.72
CA MET A 308 1.21 -7.51 -6.30
C MET A 308 1.45 -6.41 -5.25
N SER A 309 0.75 -5.27 -5.40
CA SER A 309 0.81 -4.15 -4.48
C SER A 309 0.27 -4.54 -3.10
N MET A 310 -0.81 -5.29 -3.02
CA MET A 310 -1.34 -5.68 -1.72
C MET A 310 -0.53 -6.84 -1.11
N LEU A 311 0.02 -7.72 -1.94
CA LEU A 311 0.86 -8.83 -1.48
C LEU A 311 2.08 -8.32 -0.73
N HIS A 312 2.86 -7.39 -1.31
CA HIS A 312 4.06 -6.89 -0.64
C HIS A 312 3.73 -6.14 0.66
N VAL A 313 2.68 -5.30 0.68
CA VAL A 313 2.22 -4.60 1.90
C VAL A 313 1.96 -5.60 3.05
N ILE A 314 1.26 -6.69 2.75
CA ILE A 314 0.94 -7.73 3.75
C ILE A 314 2.23 -8.42 4.22
N LEU A 315 3.13 -8.76 3.29
CA LEU A 315 4.40 -9.41 3.58
C LEU A 315 5.35 -8.53 4.40
N GLU A 316 5.30 -7.21 4.22
CA GLU A 316 6.13 -6.24 4.94
C GLU A 316 5.57 -5.90 6.33
N PHE A 317 4.30 -6.20 6.59
CA PHE A 317 3.64 -5.78 7.83
C PHE A 317 4.37 -6.20 9.14
N PRO A 318 4.97 -7.40 9.27
CA PRO A 318 5.74 -7.74 10.47
C PRO A 318 6.98 -6.85 10.66
N LEU A 319 7.64 -6.45 9.55
CA LEU A 319 8.74 -5.48 9.60
C LEU A 319 8.24 -4.11 10.05
N ASN A 320 7.10 -3.65 9.54
CA ASN A 320 6.46 -2.40 9.95
C ASN A 320 6.19 -2.38 11.46
N PHE A 321 5.63 -3.47 12.00
CA PHE A 321 5.42 -3.62 13.44
C PHE A 321 6.72 -3.57 14.24
N LYS A 322 7.75 -4.29 13.78
CA LYS A 322 9.07 -4.30 14.40
C LYS A 322 9.66 -2.89 14.49
N ILE A 323 9.61 -2.11 13.41
CA ILE A 323 10.15 -0.74 13.38
C ILE A 323 9.40 0.19 14.33
N VAL A 324 8.07 0.11 14.38
CA VAL A 324 7.28 0.89 15.34
C VAL A 324 7.69 0.55 16.77
N ASN A 325 7.82 -0.73 17.10
CA ASN A 325 8.26 -1.18 18.42
C ASN A 325 9.68 -0.69 18.75
N ASP A 326 10.63 -0.83 17.82
CA ASP A 326 12.02 -0.38 17.99
C ASP A 326 12.08 1.15 18.24
N LEU A 327 11.27 1.94 17.53
CA LEU A 327 11.17 3.39 17.73
C LEU A 327 10.64 3.75 19.11
N ILE A 328 9.58 3.08 19.57
CA ILE A 328 9.01 3.28 20.91
C ILE A 328 10.08 2.96 21.97
N GLN A 329 10.73 1.80 21.87
CA GLN A 329 11.75 1.37 22.82
C GLN A 329 12.99 2.28 22.82
N SER A 330 13.46 2.71 21.65
CA SER A 330 14.62 3.62 21.55
C SER A 330 14.42 4.96 22.26
N LYS A 331 13.17 5.44 22.33
CA LYS A 331 12.78 6.65 23.06
C LYS A 331 12.70 6.42 24.58
N PHE A 332 12.35 5.20 25.00
CA PHE A 332 12.32 4.80 26.41
C PHE A 332 13.72 4.47 26.98
N LEU A 333 14.69 4.08 26.15
CA LEU A 333 16.06 3.75 26.56
C LEU A 333 17.04 4.93 26.52
N ARG A 334 16.62 6.09 26.00
CA ARG A 334 17.40 7.36 26.01
C ARG A 334 17.00 8.31 27.14
N LYS A 335 16.14 7.87 28.07
CA LYS A 335 15.94 8.48 29.38
C LYS A 335 16.61 7.59 30.42
#